data_AF-A0A9D9LHV4-F1
#
_entry.id   AF-A0A9D9LHV4-F1
#
_cell.length_a   1.000
_cell.length_b   1.000
_cell.length_c   1.000
_cell.angle_alpha   90.00
_cell.angle_beta   90.00
_cell.angle_gamma   90.00
#
_symmetry.space_group_name_H-M   'P 1'
#
loop_
_entity.id
_entity.type
_entity.pdbx_description
1 polymer ?
#
loop_
_entity_poly.entity_id
_entity_poly.type
_entity_poly.pdbx_seq_one_letter_code
_entity_poly.pdbx_strand_id
1 'polypeptide(L)'
;ALFGAPDTYMEKIAVGPRAKGAVDLTLSPAENLENIAKAKKCYVEDLTVVILDRPAHAELVRSVREAGARIKLIQDGDVSAAIATAFPETGVDVLMGVGGAPEGVLAAAALQCLGGDMQGRLRPRNDAEIERARRAGVKELDRVYRIGDLASGNELMFAATGVTDGDLLRGVRFFGGGARTHSVVIRRRSGTTRFIEATHRFDRRPVY
;
A
#
# COMPACT_ATOMS: atom_id res chain seq x y z
N ALA A 1 -1.88 0.64 -17.93
CA ALA A 1 -0.45 0.94 -17.94
C ALA A 1 0.01 1.23 -16.53
N LEU A 2 1.29 1.04 -16.22
CA LEU A 2 1.87 1.43 -14.93
C LEU A 2 2.66 2.72 -15.13
N PHE A 3 2.62 3.61 -14.13
CA PHE A 3 3.46 4.79 -14.10
C PHE A 3 4.93 4.36 -13.99
N GLY A 4 5.78 4.89 -14.87
CA GLY A 4 7.22 4.68 -14.83
C GLY A 4 7.85 5.48 -13.69
N ALA A 5 7.62 5.06 -12.45
CA ALA A 5 8.09 5.78 -11.28
C ALA A 5 9.62 5.88 -11.27
N PRO A 6 10.19 7.09 -11.08
CA PRO A 6 11.61 7.25 -10.84
C PRO A 6 12.00 6.62 -9.50
N ASP A 7 13.26 6.20 -9.38
CA ASP A 7 13.83 5.71 -8.12
C ASP A 7 14.06 6.87 -7.13
N THR A 8 13.00 7.19 -6.40
CA THR A 8 12.87 8.27 -5.42
C THR A 8 11.74 7.94 -4.43
N TYR A 9 11.43 8.87 -3.52
CA TYR A 9 10.37 8.70 -2.53
C TYR A 9 9.04 9.30 -3.01
N MET A 10 7.98 8.81 -2.40
CA MET A 10 6.60 9.23 -2.61
C MET A 10 5.90 9.28 -1.26
N GLU A 11 5.29 10.41 -0.97
CA GLU A 11 4.28 10.56 0.07
C GLU A 11 2.98 9.89 -0.41
N LYS A 12 2.37 9.08 0.45
CA LYS A 12 1.28 8.17 0.11
C LYS A 12 0.17 8.30 1.14
N ILE A 13 -1.06 8.24 0.66
CA ILE A 13 -2.25 7.92 1.45
C ILE A 13 -3.03 6.86 0.71
N ALA A 14 -3.39 5.77 1.37
CA ALA A 14 -4.07 4.65 0.73
C ALA A 14 -5.15 4.04 1.63
N VAL A 15 -6.29 3.71 1.04
CA VAL A 15 -7.46 3.18 1.73
C VAL A 15 -8.16 2.09 0.91
N GLY A 16 -8.88 1.22 1.62
CA GLY A 16 -9.73 0.20 1.01
C GLY A 16 -11.02 0.74 0.38
N PRO A 17 -11.84 -0.14 -0.22
CA PRO A 17 -13.02 0.25 -0.99
C PRO A 17 -14.09 0.99 -0.17
N ARG A 18 -14.17 0.75 1.15
CA ARG A 18 -15.14 1.43 2.03
C ARG A 18 -14.87 2.92 2.23
N ALA A 19 -13.65 3.39 1.98
CA ALA A 19 -13.26 4.79 2.09
C ALA A 19 -12.77 5.36 0.74
N LYS A 20 -13.12 4.71 -0.37
CA LYS A 20 -12.76 5.17 -1.70
C LYS A 20 -13.27 6.60 -1.94
N GLY A 21 -12.40 7.49 -2.43
CA GLY A 21 -12.73 8.90 -2.69
C GLY A 21 -12.76 9.78 -1.44
N ALA A 22 -12.42 9.26 -0.25
CA ALA A 22 -12.42 10.03 0.99
C ALA A 22 -11.05 10.65 1.33
N VAL A 23 -10.01 10.37 0.54
CA VAL A 23 -8.63 10.79 0.82
C VAL A 23 -8.16 11.93 -0.08
N ASP A 24 -7.37 12.84 0.48
CA ASP A 24 -6.74 13.96 -0.22
C ASP A 24 -5.40 14.32 0.43
N LEU A 25 -4.29 14.16 -0.30
CA LEU A 25 -2.93 14.48 0.17
C LEU A 25 -2.66 15.97 0.40
N THR A 26 -3.57 16.85 -0.03
CA THR A 26 -3.48 18.29 0.23
C THR A 26 -4.05 18.68 1.58
N LEU A 27 -4.84 17.81 2.21
CA LEU A 27 -5.41 18.01 3.55
C LEU A 27 -4.48 17.49 4.64
N SER A 28 -4.72 17.94 5.87
CA SER A 28 -4.01 17.43 7.04
C SER A 28 -4.35 15.94 7.31
N PRO A 29 -3.51 15.22 8.07
CA PRO A 29 -3.84 13.86 8.52
C PRO A 29 -5.16 13.80 9.28
N ALA A 30 -5.46 14.79 10.13
CA ALA A 30 -6.70 14.85 10.90
C ALA A 30 -7.94 14.93 10.00
N GLU A 31 -7.95 15.86 9.04
CA GLU A 31 -9.06 16.00 8.09
C GLU A 31 -9.27 14.74 7.24
N ASN A 32 -8.18 14.10 6.81
CA ASN A 32 -8.27 12.81 6.12
C ASN A 32 -8.89 11.73 7.00
N LEU A 33 -8.49 11.64 8.27
CA LEU A 33 -9.03 10.64 9.20
C LEU A 33 -10.52 10.86 9.47
N GLU A 34 -10.97 12.11 9.61
CA GLU A 34 -12.39 12.45 9.72
C GLU A 34 -13.18 12.02 8.48
N ASN A 35 -12.66 12.32 7.28
CA ASN A 35 -13.29 11.92 6.02
C ASN A 35 -13.37 10.38 5.89
N ILE A 36 -12.30 9.67 6.26
CA ILE A 36 -12.25 8.21 6.25
C ILE A 36 -13.25 7.63 7.25
N ALA A 37 -13.28 8.15 8.49
CA ALA A 37 -14.20 7.72 9.53
C ALA A 37 -15.66 7.90 9.10
N LYS A 38 -15.98 9.07 8.51
CA LYS A 38 -17.30 9.38 7.95
C LYS A 38 -17.69 8.41 6.84
N ALA A 39 -16.79 8.13 5.89
CA ALA A 39 -17.04 7.16 4.81
C ALA A 39 -17.27 5.74 5.36
N LYS A 40 -16.53 5.36 6.41
CA LYS A 40 -16.62 4.05 7.04
C LYS A 40 -17.76 3.92 8.05
N LYS A 41 -18.39 5.04 8.44
CA LYS A 41 -19.43 5.16 9.48
C LYS A 41 -18.93 4.67 10.85
N CYS A 42 -17.74 5.11 11.23
CA CYS A 42 -17.11 4.82 12.52
C CYS A 42 -16.55 6.11 13.12
N TYR A 43 -15.97 6.02 14.32
CA TYR A 43 -15.24 7.12 14.94
C TYR A 43 -13.78 7.14 14.45
N VAL A 44 -13.07 8.24 14.65
CA VAL A 44 -11.64 8.34 14.27
C VAL A 44 -10.79 7.39 15.12
N GLU A 45 -11.18 7.21 16.38
CA GLU A 45 -10.57 6.33 17.37
C GLU A 45 -10.67 4.84 16.99
N ASP A 46 -11.66 4.50 16.14
CA ASP A 46 -11.79 3.15 15.58
C ASP A 46 -10.77 2.89 14.47
N LEU A 47 -10.19 3.93 13.87
CA LEU A 47 -9.25 3.78 12.76
C LEU A 47 -7.85 3.39 13.23
N THR A 48 -7.19 2.55 12.45
CA THR A 48 -5.78 2.18 12.56
C THR A 48 -5.02 2.68 11.33
N VAL A 49 -4.10 3.60 11.57
CA VAL A 49 -3.17 4.13 10.57
C VAL A 49 -1.88 3.32 10.61
N VAL A 50 -1.50 2.72 9.49
CA VAL A 50 -0.17 2.13 9.33
C VAL A 50 0.80 3.19 8.81
N ILE A 51 1.97 3.28 9.45
CA ILE A 51 3.02 4.25 9.10
C ILE A 51 4.38 3.54 9.19
N LEU A 52 5.30 3.80 8.25
CA LEU A 52 6.67 3.31 8.36
C LEU A 52 7.38 3.98 9.56
N ASP A 53 8.05 3.19 10.39
CA ASP A 53 8.82 3.68 11.53
C ASP A 53 10.11 4.33 11.06
N ARG A 54 10.04 5.64 10.84
CA ARG A 54 11.14 6.47 10.33
C ARG A 54 11.14 7.79 11.09
N PRO A 55 12.32 8.36 11.42
CA PRO A 55 12.40 9.69 12.04
C PRO A 55 11.66 10.78 11.24
N ALA A 56 11.66 10.67 9.92
CA ALA A 56 10.95 11.59 9.02
C ALA A 56 9.42 11.61 9.21
N HIS A 57 8.84 10.60 9.87
CA HIS A 57 7.40 10.52 10.14
C HIS A 57 6.99 10.99 11.54
N ALA A 58 7.89 11.55 12.34
CA ALA A 58 7.57 11.97 13.72
C ALA A 58 6.38 12.95 13.78
N GLU A 59 6.35 13.94 12.88
CA GLU A 59 5.25 14.92 12.79
C GLU A 59 3.93 14.28 12.34
N LEU A 60 3.98 13.35 11.40
CA LEU A 60 2.80 12.59 10.96
C LEU A 60 2.25 11.74 12.11
N VAL A 61 3.12 11.01 12.81
CA VAL A 61 2.75 10.20 13.98
C VAL A 61 2.13 11.05 15.08
N ARG A 62 2.69 12.24 15.35
CA ARG A 62 2.12 13.18 16.33
C ARG A 62 0.72 13.62 15.89
N SER A 63 0.57 14.07 14.64
CA SER A 63 -0.71 14.55 14.09
C SER A 63 -1.80 13.47 14.12
N VAL A 64 -1.46 12.22 13.81
CA VAL A 64 -2.40 11.09 13.86
C VAL A 64 -2.81 10.76 15.31
N ARG A 65 -1.88 10.83 16.27
CA ARG A 65 -2.20 10.64 17.70
C ARG A 65 -3.10 11.75 18.24
N GLU A 66 -2.82 13.00 17.88
CA GLU A 66 -3.63 14.15 18.26
C GLU A 66 -5.07 14.06 17.70
N ALA A 67 -5.22 13.50 16.50
CA ALA A 67 -6.53 13.21 15.91
C ALA A 67 -7.29 12.06 16.59
N GLY A 68 -6.63 11.25 17.43
CA GLY A 68 -7.24 10.15 18.20
C GLY A 68 -7.19 8.77 17.53
N ALA A 69 -6.70 8.65 16.30
CA ALA A 69 -6.58 7.36 15.63
C ALA A 69 -5.45 6.49 16.19
N ARG A 70 -5.61 5.17 16.10
CA ARG A 70 -4.58 4.20 16.49
C ARG A 70 -3.47 4.17 15.44
N ILE A 71 -2.24 3.91 15.87
CA ILE A 71 -1.08 3.83 14.97
C ILE A 71 -0.45 2.45 15.07
N LYS A 72 -0.19 1.86 13.90
CA LYS A 72 0.66 0.69 13.76
C LYS A 72 1.94 1.08 13.02
N LEU A 73 3.04 1.14 13.75
CA LEU A 73 4.36 1.38 13.18
C LEU A 73 4.91 0.07 12.57
N ILE A 74 5.39 0.15 11.33
CA ILE A 74 6.02 -0.98 10.62
C ILE A 74 7.44 -0.63 10.22
N GLN A 75 8.37 -1.59 10.31
CA GLN A 75 9.76 -1.34 9.94
C GLN A 75 9.95 -1.26 8.42
N ASP A 76 9.20 -2.06 7.66
CA ASP A 76 9.21 -2.09 6.20
C ASP A 76 7.88 -2.66 5.67
N GLY A 77 7.69 -2.61 4.35
CA GLY A 77 6.57 -3.30 3.67
C GLY A 77 5.31 -2.46 3.49
N ASP A 78 5.46 -1.20 3.08
CA ASP A 78 4.33 -0.30 2.83
C ASP A 78 3.40 -0.77 1.69
N VAL A 79 3.89 -1.57 0.73
CA VAL A 79 3.05 -2.25 -0.27
C VAL A 79 2.03 -3.18 0.41
N SER A 80 2.49 -4.04 1.32
CA SER A 80 1.61 -4.98 2.03
C SER A 80 0.62 -4.23 2.91
N ALA A 81 1.06 -3.16 3.58
CA ALA A 81 0.20 -2.33 4.40
C ALA A 81 -0.88 -1.61 3.58
N ALA A 82 -0.54 -1.06 2.41
CA ALA A 82 -1.51 -0.44 1.50
C ALA A 82 -2.59 -1.44 1.09
N ILE A 83 -2.19 -2.65 0.72
CA ILE A 83 -3.12 -3.70 0.28
C ILE A 83 -4.00 -4.16 1.44
N ALA A 84 -3.44 -4.28 2.65
CA ALA A 84 -4.18 -4.67 3.85
C ALA A 84 -5.39 -3.77 4.12
N THR A 85 -5.33 -2.48 3.77
CA THR A 85 -6.46 -1.55 3.92
C THR A 85 -7.76 -2.01 3.23
N ALA A 86 -7.65 -2.87 2.22
CA ALA A 86 -8.79 -3.40 1.48
C ALA A 86 -9.45 -4.63 2.14
N PHE A 87 -8.84 -5.19 3.19
CA PHE A 87 -9.26 -6.41 3.86
C PHE A 87 -9.60 -6.12 5.33
N PRO A 88 -10.89 -6.01 5.70
CA PRO A 88 -11.32 -5.64 7.05
C PRO A 88 -10.71 -6.49 8.17
N GLU A 89 -10.47 -7.77 7.92
CA GLU A 89 -9.88 -8.74 8.85
C GLU A 89 -8.44 -8.41 9.27
N THR A 90 -7.74 -7.57 8.50
CA THR A 90 -6.37 -7.15 8.83
C THR A 90 -6.33 -6.10 9.94
N GLY A 91 -7.46 -5.43 10.21
CA GLY A 91 -7.54 -4.31 11.16
C GLY A 91 -6.79 -3.06 10.71
N VAL A 92 -6.34 -2.98 9.45
CA VAL A 92 -5.67 -1.82 8.87
C VAL A 92 -6.70 -0.98 8.11
N ASP A 93 -6.81 0.30 8.44
CA ASP A 93 -7.82 1.18 7.86
C ASP A 93 -7.26 2.14 6.81
N VAL A 94 -6.04 2.62 7.02
CA VAL A 94 -5.34 3.55 6.14
C VAL A 94 -3.82 3.39 6.26
N LEU A 95 -3.12 3.53 5.13
CA LEU A 95 -1.67 3.73 5.10
C LEU A 95 -1.40 5.23 4.89
N MET A 96 -0.51 5.82 5.70
CA MET A 96 -0.01 7.18 5.50
C MET A 96 1.52 7.23 5.62
N GLY A 97 2.15 8.13 4.86
CA GLY A 97 3.57 8.48 5.03
C GLY A 97 4.37 8.41 3.74
N VAL A 98 5.68 8.50 3.88
CA VAL A 98 6.65 8.56 2.77
C VAL A 98 7.37 7.22 2.65
N GLY A 99 7.36 6.64 1.46
CA GLY A 99 8.06 5.41 1.12
C GLY A 99 8.58 5.46 -0.32
N GLY A 100 9.06 4.36 -0.88
CA GLY A 100 9.59 4.35 -2.25
C GLY A 100 8.50 4.56 -3.31
N ALA A 101 8.79 5.36 -4.34
CA ALA A 101 7.84 5.63 -5.42
C ALA A 101 7.46 4.38 -6.24
N PRO A 102 8.39 3.46 -6.59
CA PRO A 102 8.04 2.21 -7.26
C PRO A 102 7.03 1.35 -6.48
N GLU A 103 7.21 1.24 -5.17
CA GLU A 103 6.31 0.54 -4.25
C GLU A 103 4.92 1.20 -4.25
N GLY A 104 4.85 2.52 -4.36
CA GLY A 104 3.59 3.26 -4.49
C GLY A 104 2.81 2.85 -5.75
N VAL A 105 3.49 2.63 -6.87
CA VAL A 105 2.86 2.15 -8.12
C VAL A 105 2.35 0.72 -7.98
N LEU A 106 3.10 -0.17 -7.31
CA LEU A 106 2.66 -1.54 -7.03
C LEU A 106 1.40 -1.57 -6.14
N ALA A 107 1.41 -0.77 -5.06
CA ALA A 107 0.27 -0.61 -4.17
C ALA A 107 -0.96 -0.05 -4.91
N ALA A 108 -0.78 0.97 -5.75
CA ALA A 108 -1.85 1.54 -6.57
C ALA A 108 -2.44 0.50 -7.53
N ALA A 109 -1.62 -0.34 -8.16
CA ALA A 109 -2.10 -1.39 -9.05
C ALA A 109 -2.97 -2.42 -8.30
N ALA A 110 -2.53 -2.87 -7.12
CA ALA A 110 -3.32 -3.78 -6.29
C ALA A 110 -4.63 -3.15 -5.81
N LEU A 111 -4.58 -1.94 -5.24
CA LEU A 111 -5.77 -1.24 -4.74
C LEU A 111 -6.77 -0.92 -5.85
N GLN A 112 -6.29 -0.63 -7.05
CA GLN A 112 -7.16 -0.41 -8.19
C GLN A 112 -7.88 -1.70 -8.62
N CYS A 113 -7.26 -2.87 -8.43
CA CYS A 113 -7.93 -4.16 -8.63
C CYS A 113 -8.95 -4.45 -7.49
N LEU A 114 -8.65 -4.02 -6.26
CA LEU A 114 -9.47 -4.25 -5.07
C LEU A 114 -10.59 -3.19 -4.88
N GLY A 115 -10.63 -2.17 -5.73
CA GLY A 115 -11.61 -1.10 -5.66
C GLY A 115 -11.33 -0.06 -4.56
N GLY A 116 -10.12 -0.02 -4.00
CA GLY A 116 -9.68 1.00 -3.06
C GLY A 116 -9.34 2.33 -3.72
N ASP A 117 -8.69 3.20 -2.94
CA ASP A 117 -8.19 4.49 -3.40
C ASP A 117 -6.79 4.76 -2.84
N MET A 118 -6.03 5.55 -3.59
CA MET A 118 -4.68 5.94 -3.24
C MET A 118 -4.33 7.26 -3.91
N GLN A 119 -3.61 8.10 -3.19
CA GLN A 119 -2.92 9.24 -3.76
C GLN A 119 -1.43 9.15 -3.45
N GLY A 120 -0.61 9.66 -4.37
CA GLY A 120 0.83 9.73 -4.25
C GLY A 120 1.35 11.11 -4.63
N ARG A 121 2.39 11.60 -3.97
CA ARG A 121 3.10 12.83 -4.35
C ARG A 121 4.60 12.59 -4.24
N LEU A 122 5.37 12.90 -5.27
CA LEU A 122 6.80 12.62 -5.27
C LEU A 122 7.53 13.51 -4.24
N ARG A 123 8.52 12.91 -3.59
CA ARG A 123 9.33 13.53 -2.53
C ARG A 123 10.82 13.26 -2.77
N PRO A 124 11.39 13.77 -3.88
CA PRO A 124 12.82 13.64 -4.11
C PRO A 124 13.60 14.35 -3.00
N ARG A 125 14.65 13.68 -2.51
CA ARG A 125 15.41 14.13 -1.34
C ARG A 125 16.61 15.01 -1.68
N ASN A 126 17.02 15.03 -2.95
CA ASN A 126 18.20 15.73 -3.43
C ASN A 126 18.08 16.00 -4.94
N ASP A 127 18.96 16.86 -5.45
CA ASP A 127 18.97 17.27 -6.87
C ASP A 127 19.16 16.07 -7.81
N ALA A 128 19.92 15.06 -7.41
CA ALA A 128 20.10 13.86 -8.24
C ALA A 128 18.80 13.06 -8.40
N GLU A 129 17.95 13.01 -7.37
CA GLU A 129 16.60 12.42 -7.43
C GLU A 129 15.64 13.29 -8.25
N ILE A 130 15.75 14.62 -8.14
CA ILE A 130 14.97 15.56 -8.97
C ILE A 130 15.28 15.36 -10.45
N GLU A 131 16.57 15.25 -10.81
CA GLU A 131 16.99 15.00 -12.20
C GLU A 131 16.57 13.61 -12.70
N ARG A 132 16.53 12.59 -11.83
CA ARG A 132 15.92 11.28 -12.18
C ARG A 132 14.43 11.43 -12.46
N ALA A 133 13.69 12.16 -11.64
CA ALA A 133 12.27 12.38 -11.84
C ALA A 133 11.98 13.14 -13.15
N ARG A 134 12.74 14.20 -13.44
CA ARG A 134 12.63 14.95 -14.70
C ARG A 134 12.91 14.08 -15.92
N ARG A 135 13.95 13.25 -15.88
CA ARG A 135 14.26 12.27 -16.94
C ARG A 135 13.16 11.22 -17.13
N ALA A 136 12.43 10.87 -16.07
CA ALA A 136 11.26 10.01 -16.13
C ALA A 136 9.98 10.72 -16.63
N GLY A 137 10.08 12.00 -17.04
CA GLY A 137 8.97 12.77 -17.59
C GLY A 137 8.12 13.50 -16.56
N VAL A 138 8.56 13.57 -15.30
CA VAL A 138 7.89 14.35 -14.25
C VAL A 138 8.12 15.85 -14.51
N LYS A 139 7.03 16.58 -14.80
CA LYS A 139 7.06 18.03 -15.04
C LYS A 139 6.93 18.84 -13.76
N GLU A 140 6.08 18.36 -12.85
CA GLU A 140 5.71 19.04 -11.60
C GLU A 140 5.96 18.10 -10.43
N LEU A 141 6.88 18.46 -9.53
CA LEU A 141 7.26 17.61 -8.38
C LEU A 141 6.17 17.55 -7.32
N ASP A 142 5.43 18.65 -7.12
CA ASP A 142 4.34 18.73 -6.14
C ASP A 142 2.99 18.23 -6.66
N ARG A 143 2.95 17.69 -7.88
CA ARG A 143 1.75 17.08 -8.42
C ARG A 143 1.30 15.92 -7.53
N VAL A 144 0.01 15.95 -7.17
CA VAL A 144 -0.68 14.81 -6.57
C VAL A 144 -1.15 13.87 -7.70
N TYR A 145 -0.64 12.66 -7.68
CA TYR A 145 -1.03 11.55 -8.56
C TYR A 145 -2.19 10.80 -7.90
N ARG A 146 -3.31 10.68 -8.61
CA ARG A 146 -4.42 9.82 -8.18
C ARG A 146 -4.10 8.37 -8.52
N ILE A 147 -4.83 7.42 -7.94
CA ILE A 147 -4.63 5.99 -8.19
C ILE A 147 -4.63 5.64 -9.68
N GLY A 148 -5.47 6.33 -10.48
CA GLY A 148 -5.56 6.19 -11.94
C GLY A 148 -4.35 6.72 -12.72
N ASP A 149 -3.61 7.67 -12.14
CA ASP A 149 -2.35 8.17 -12.72
C ASP A 149 -1.20 7.18 -12.46
N LEU A 150 -1.19 6.53 -11.29
CA LEU A 150 -0.15 5.59 -10.86
C LEU A 150 -0.29 4.22 -11.54
N ALA A 151 -1.51 3.72 -11.63
CA ALA A 151 -1.85 2.51 -12.37
C ALA A 151 -3.14 2.77 -13.13
N SER A 152 -3.20 2.37 -14.40
CA SER A 152 -4.33 2.65 -15.28
C SER A 152 -4.73 1.42 -16.09
N GLY A 153 -5.93 1.44 -16.67
CA GLY A 153 -6.40 0.42 -17.60
C GLY A 153 -6.98 -0.83 -16.94
N ASN A 154 -7.79 -1.57 -17.70
CA ASN A 154 -8.62 -2.66 -17.15
C ASN A 154 -7.89 -4.01 -17.00
N GLU A 155 -6.75 -4.19 -17.65
CA GLU A 155 -5.93 -5.41 -17.58
C GLU A 155 -4.82 -5.29 -16.51
N LEU A 156 -5.20 -4.94 -15.28
CA LEU A 156 -4.30 -4.99 -14.14
C LEU A 156 -4.42 -6.33 -13.41
N MET A 157 -3.27 -6.86 -13.02
CA MET A 157 -3.15 -8.06 -12.20
C MET A 157 -2.03 -7.83 -11.18
N PHE A 158 -2.26 -8.29 -9.96
CA PHE A 158 -1.29 -8.24 -8.88
C PHE A 158 -1.16 -9.64 -8.27
N ALA A 159 0.07 -10.04 -7.97
CA ALA A 159 0.35 -11.28 -7.25
C ALA A 159 1.43 -11.03 -6.20
N ALA A 160 1.23 -11.55 -5.00
CA ALA A 160 2.22 -11.51 -3.93
C ALA A 160 2.20 -12.81 -3.13
N THR A 161 3.34 -13.17 -2.56
CA THR A 161 3.51 -14.32 -1.66
C THR A 161 4.20 -13.87 -0.40
N GLY A 162 3.70 -14.28 0.77
CA GLY A 162 4.32 -13.94 2.04
C GLY A 162 5.66 -14.66 2.20
N VAL A 163 6.72 -13.90 2.47
CA VAL A 163 8.05 -14.43 2.81
C VAL A 163 8.12 -14.66 4.32
N THR A 164 7.87 -13.61 5.09
CA THR A 164 7.64 -13.65 6.55
C THR A 164 6.14 -13.44 6.85
N ASP A 165 5.72 -13.76 8.06
CA ASP A 165 4.35 -13.49 8.50
C ASP A 165 4.07 -11.98 8.46
N GLY A 166 2.95 -11.61 7.84
CA GLY A 166 2.45 -10.25 7.78
C GLY A 166 0.93 -10.23 7.90
N ASP A 167 0.35 -9.02 7.82
CA ASP A 167 -1.08 -8.81 8.11
C ASP A 167 -2.02 -9.54 7.15
N LEU A 168 -1.61 -9.65 5.89
CA LEU A 168 -2.41 -10.26 4.83
C LEU A 168 -1.97 -11.69 4.51
N LEU A 169 -0.67 -11.93 4.45
CA LEU A 169 -0.09 -13.19 3.99
C LEU A 169 0.77 -13.83 5.07
N ARG A 170 0.68 -15.15 5.15
CA ARG A 170 1.54 -15.95 6.03
C ARG A 170 2.89 -16.11 5.35
N GLY A 171 3.95 -16.11 6.14
CA GLY A 171 5.29 -16.41 5.69
C GLY A 171 5.43 -17.86 5.24
N VAL A 172 6.56 -18.15 4.60
CA VAL A 172 6.88 -19.52 4.19
C VAL A 172 7.11 -20.37 5.44
N ARG A 173 6.45 -21.54 5.50
CA ARG A 173 6.59 -22.49 6.61
C ARG A 173 7.17 -23.80 6.11
N PHE A 174 8.39 -24.10 6.54
CA PHE A 174 9.05 -25.37 6.23
C PHE A 174 8.52 -26.50 7.12
N PHE A 175 8.50 -27.70 6.55
CA PHE A 175 8.22 -28.94 7.27
C PHE A 175 9.11 -30.06 6.69
N GLY A 176 9.12 -31.24 7.33
CA GLY A 176 9.90 -32.38 6.84
C GLY A 176 9.55 -32.73 5.39
N GLY A 177 10.47 -32.45 4.45
CA GLY A 177 10.31 -32.75 3.03
C GLY A 177 9.59 -31.68 2.19
N GLY A 178 9.37 -30.46 2.69
CA GLY A 178 8.69 -29.43 1.90
C GLY A 178 8.49 -28.07 2.57
N ALA A 179 7.64 -27.25 1.95
CA ALA A 179 7.25 -25.94 2.45
C ALA A 179 5.79 -25.59 2.11
N ARG A 180 5.18 -24.72 2.92
CA ARG A 180 3.88 -24.10 2.61
C ARG A 180 4.06 -22.61 2.31
N THR A 181 3.36 -22.13 1.29
CA THR A 181 3.32 -20.71 0.93
C THR A 181 1.88 -20.21 0.94
N HIS A 182 1.70 -18.93 1.29
CA HIS A 182 0.41 -18.24 1.22
C HIS A 182 0.54 -17.03 0.29
N SER A 183 -0.26 -17.03 -0.78
CA SER A 183 -0.21 -16.03 -1.83
C SER A 183 -1.57 -15.39 -2.05
N VAL A 184 -1.58 -14.17 -2.59
CA VAL A 184 -2.78 -13.52 -3.12
C VAL A 184 -2.58 -13.21 -4.60
N VAL A 185 -3.63 -13.42 -5.39
CA VAL A 185 -3.69 -13.05 -6.80
C VAL A 185 -4.97 -12.27 -7.04
N ILE A 186 -4.85 -11.06 -7.59
CA ILE A 186 -5.96 -10.13 -7.76
C ILE A 186 -5.99 -9.67 -9.21
N ARG A 187 -7.17 -9.67 -9.84
CA ARG A 187 -7.33 -9.23 -11.23
C ARG A 187 -8.43 -8.18 -11.34
N ARG A 188 -8.11 -7.01 -11.90
CA ARG A 188 -9.09 -5.93 -12.11
C ARG A 188 -10.24 -6.32 -13.02
N ARG A 189 -9.94 -6.88 -14.21
CA ARG A 189 -10.97 -7.20 -15.22
C ARG A 189 -12.06 -8.12 -14.71
N SER A 190 -11.73 -9.11 -13.88
CA SER A 190 -12.71 -10.05 -13.33
C SER A 190 -13.17 -9.69 -11.91
N GLY A 191 -12.56 -8.68 -11.27
CA GLY A 191 -12.76 -8.36 -9.85
C GLY A 191 -12.41 -9.51 -8.91
N THR A 192 -11.68 -10.52 -9.38
CA THR A 192 -11.42 -11.74 -8.60
C THR A 192 -10.19 -11.57 -7.73
N THR A 193 -10.36 -11.84 -6.44
CA THR A 193 -9.28 -12.03 -5.46
C THR A 193 -9.17 -13.52 -5.12
N ARG A 194 -7.98 -14.09 -5.24
CA ARG A 194 -7.69 -15.49 -4.91
C ARG A 194 -6.62 -15.53 -3.83
N PHE A 195 -6.93 -16.12 -2.70
CA PHE A 195 -5.92 -16.59 -1.76
C PHE A 195 -5.54 -18.01 -2.12
N ILE A 196 -4.24 -18.28 -2.21
CA ILE A 196 -3.69 -19.56 -2.64
C ILE A 196 -2.78 -20.05 -1.52
N GLU A 197 -3.15 -21.14 -0.88
CA GLU A 197 -2.24 -21.91 -0.03
C GLU A 197 -1.70 -23.09 -0.84
N ALA A 198 -0.39 -23.15 -0.99
CA ALA A 198 0.28 -24.21 -1.73
C ALA A 198 1.19 -25.00 -0.80
N THR A 199 1.15 -26.33 -0.93
CA THR A 199 2.09 -27.25 -0.29
C THR A 199 3.07 -27.76 -1.34
N HIS A 200 4.33 -27.38 -1.18
CA HIS A 200 5.44 -27.78 -2.05
C HIS A 200 6.14 -28.97 -1.42
N ARG A 201 6.34 -30.06 -2.17
CA ARG A 201 7.12 -31.20 -1.70
C ARG A 201 8.43 -31.27 -2.45
N PHE A 202 9.53 -31.33 -1.72
CA PHE A 202 10.89 -31.36 -2.26
C PHE A 202 11.36 -32.79 -2.57
N ASP A 203 10.60 -33.79 -2.13
CA ASP A 203 10.84 -35.22 -2.40
C ASP A 203 10.37 -35.68 -3.80
N ARG A 204 9.77 -34.78 -4.59
CA ARG A 204 9.30 -35.01 -5.96
C ARG A 204 9.77 -33.88 -6.86
N ARG A 205 9.76 -34.13 -8.18
CA ARG A 205 10.19 -33.13 -9.17
C ARG A 205 9.30 -31.87 -9.15
N PRO A 206 9.87 -30.69 -9.41
CA PRO A 206 11.30 -30.40 -9.54
C PRO A 206 12.02 -30.56 -8.19
N VAL A 207 13.25 -31.07 -8.20
CA VAL A 207 14.10 -31.11 -7.00
C VAL A 207 14.56 -29.68 -6.77
N TYR A 208 14.06 -29.06 -5.70
CA TYR A 208 14.38 -27.69 -5.29
C TYR A 208 15.69 -27.64 -4.50
#